data_AF-A0A968BSD5-F1
#
_entry.id   AF-A0A968BSD5-F1
#
_cell.length_a   1.000
_cell.length_b   1.000
_cell.length_c   1.000
_cell.angle_alpha   90.00
_cell.angle_beta   90.00
_cell.angle_gamma   90.00
#
_symmetry.space_group_name_H-M   'P 1'
#
loop_
_entity.id
_entity.type
_entity.pdbx_description
1 polymer ?
#
loop_
_entity_poly.entity_id
_entity_poly.type
_entity_poly.pdbx_seq_one_letter_code
_entity_poly.pdbx_strand_id
1 'polypeptide(L)' 'LAHARERLQLLPDTVRIACLPEFFNTGYHLDLIGDAFFELAEPLPGPTTTALGEVARSQQMAILGNIPEADAEQE' A
#
# COMPACT_ATOMS: atom_id res chain seq x y z
N LEU A 1 -6.23 3.03 0.89
CA LEU A 1 -5.85 1.97 1.86
C LEU A 1 -7.03 1.11 2.39
N ALA A 2 -8.09 1.71 2.95
CA ALA A 2 -9.20 0.94 3.57
C ALA A 2 -9.82 -0.10 2.62
N HIS A 3 -10.08 0.28 1.36
CA HIS A 3 -10.62 -0.64 0.36
C HIS A 3 -9.69 -1.83 0.08
N ALA A 4 -8.38 -1.61 -0.04
CA ALA A 4 -7.43 -2.69 -0.26
C ALA A 4 -7.40 -3.67 0.93
N ARG A 5 -7.45 -3.17 2.18
CA ARG A 5 -7.50 -4.03 3.37
C ARG A 5 -8.76 -4.91 3.38
N GLU A 6 -9.92 -4.31 3.11
CA GLU A 6 -11.19 -5.04 3.00
C GLU A 6 -11.09 -6.15 1.95
N ARG A 7 -10.60 -5.85 0.75
CA ARG A 7 -10.43 -6.84 -0.33
C ARG A 7 -9.50 -7.98 0.08
N LEU A 8 -8.38 -7.65 0.73
CA LEU A 8 -7.42 -8.64 1.21
C LEU A 8 -8.03 -9.54 2.29
N GLN A 9 -8.87 -9.00 3.19
CA GLN A 9 -9.53 -9.76 4.27
C GLN A 9 -10.60 -10.73 3.78
N LEU A 10 -11.10 -10.53 2.55
CA LEU A 10 -12.10 -11.40 1.93
C LEU A 10 -11.48 -12.52 1.07
N LEU A 11 -10.15 -12.57 0.95
CA LEU A 11 -9.49 -13.63 0.20
C LEU A 11 -9.59 -14.97 0.92
N PRO A 12 -9.66 -16.10 0.18
CA PRO A 12 -9.56 -17.42 0.78
C PRO A 12 -8.22 -17.61 1.50
N ASP A 13 -8.23 -18.37 2.60
CA ASP A 13 -7.03 -18.72 3.38
C ASP A 13 -5.98 -19.53 2.58
N THR A 14 -6.38 -20.09 1.43
CA THR A 14 -5.49 -20.75 0.48
C THR A 14 -4.57 -19.78 -0.28
N VAL A 15 -4.86 -18.47 -0.26
CA VAL A 15 -4.04 -17.48 -0.97
C VAL A 15 -2.73 -17.26 -0.21
N ARG A 16 -1.61 -17.41 -0.92
CA ARG A 16 -0.26 -17.25 -0.35
C ARG A 16 0.41 -15.94 -0.75
N ILE A 17 -0.03 -15.34 -1.85
CA ILE A 17 0.50 -14.08 -2.39
C ILE A 17 -0.66 -13.25 -2.95
N ALA A 18 -0.75 -11.99 -2.56
CA ALA A 18 -1.63 -11.00 -3.17
C ALA A 18 -0.79 -9.84 -3.75
N CYS A 19 -1.06 -9.46 -4.99
CA CYS A 19 -0.42 -8.31 -5.63
C CYS A 19 -1.47 -7.22 -5.86
N LEU A 20 -1.22 -6.04 -5.29
CA LEU A 20 -2.11 -4.89 -5.42
C LEU A 20 -1.74 -4.04 -6.64
N PRO A 21 -2.70 -3.29 -7.21
CA PRO A 21 -2.42 -2.33 -8.28
C PRO A 21 -1.40 -1.27 -7.85
N GLU A 22 -0.79 -0.63 -8.84
CA GLU A 22 0.02 0.56 -8.63
C GLU A 22 -0.80 1.66 -7.94
N PHE A 23 -0.18 2.35 -6.97
CA PHE A 23 -0.83 3.42 -6.20
C PHE A 23 -2.19 3.04 -5.60
N PHE A 24 -2.34 1.79 -5.16
CA PHE A 24 -3.59 1.30 -4.57
C PHE A 24 -4.07 2.12 -3.34
N ASN A 25 -3.17 2.86 -2.68
CA ASN A 25 -3.48 3.64 -1.49
C ASN A 25 -3.87 5.10 -1.80
N THR A 26 -3.36 5.68 -2.89
CA THR A 26 -3.53 7.09 -3.29
C THR A 26 -4.44 7.28 -4.52
N GLY A 27 -4.54 6.25 -5.38
CA GLY A 27 -5.23 6.31 -6.66
C GLY A 27 -4.35 6.86 -7.79
N TYR A 28 -4.80 6.68 -9.04
CA TYR A 28 -4.05 7.09 -10.23
C TYR A 28 -4.60 8.41 -10.79
N HIS A 29 -4.37 9.51 -10.07
CA HIS A 29 -4.86 10.85 -10.42
C HIS A 29 -3.72 11.88 -10.59
N LEU A 30 -2.61 11.47 -11.20
CA LEU A 30 -1.39 12.27 -11.28
C LEU A 30 -1.62 13.66 -11.93
N ASP A 31 -2.44 13.73 -12.97
CA ASP A 31 -2.77 15.00 -13.64
C ASP A 31 -3.55 15.99 -12.77
N LEU A 32 -4.37 15.45 -11.85
CA LEU A 32 -5.23 16.27 -10.97
C LEU A 32 -4.48 16.71 -9.70
N ILE A 33 -3.63 15.84 -9.17
CA ILE A 33 -2.93 16.05 -7.90
C ILE A 33 -1.65 16.87 -8.11
N GLY A 34 -0.97 16.70 -9.25
CA GLY A 34 0.26 17.43 -9.57
C GLY A 34 1.32 17.29 -8.47
N ASP A 35 1.93 18.41 -8.08
CA ASP A 35 2.99 18.46 -7.06
C ASP A 35 2.52 18.02 -5.67
N ALA A 36 1.22 18.10 -5.36
CA ALA A 36 0.68 17.58 -4.09
C ALA A 36 0.78 16.04 -3.99
N PHE A 37 1.18 15.35 -5.07
CA PHE A 37 1.46 13.92 -5.04
C PHE A 37 2.57 13.56 -4.05
N PHE A 38 3.58 14.42 -3.90
CA PHE A 38 4.68 14.21 -2.95
C PHE A 38 4.21 14.27 -1.49
N GLU A 39 3.14 15.00 -1.20
CA GLU A 39 2.54 15.06 0.15
C GLU A 39 1.86 13.74 0.54
N LEU A 40 1.56 12.87 -0.44
CA LEU A 40 0.97 11.54 -0.22
C LEU A 40 2.02 10.46 0.05
N ALA A 41 3.31 10.80 -0.08
CA ALA A 41 4.40 9.87 0.16
C ALA A 41 4.52 9.51 1.65
N GLU A 42 4.84 8.26 1.94
CA GLU A 42 5.02 7.75 3.31
C GLU A 42 6.46 7.25 3.50
N PRO A 43 7.07 7.39 4.70
CA PRO A 43 8.36 6.77 4.96
C PRO A 43 8.23 5.24 4.91
N LEU A 44 9.34 4.56 4.63
CA LEU A 44 9.42 3.10 4.74
C LEU A 44 10.33 2.70 5.91
N PRO A 45 9.84 1.96 6.92
CA PRO A 45 8.45 1.53 7.14
C PRO A 45 7.51 2.68 7.57
N GLY A 46 6.24 2.59 7.17
CA GLY A 46 5.22 3.62 7.42
C GLY A 46 3.80 3.08 7.65
N PRO A 47 2.78 3.96 7.68
CA PRO A 47 1.39 3.60 7.95
C PRO A 47 0.84 2.49 7.04
N THR A 48 1.06 2.59 5.73
CA THR A 48 0.57 1.62 4.75
C THR A 48 1.26 0.27 4.91
N THR A 49 2.58 0.22 5.05
CA THR A 49 3.31 -1.04 5.27
C THR A 49 2.96 -1.69 6.60
N THR A 50 2.69 -0.89 7.65
CA THR A 50 2.24 -1.39 8.95
C THR A 50 0.88 -2.05 8.84
N ALA A 51 -0.09 -1.36 8.24
CA ALA A 51 -1.45 -1.87 8.07
C ALA A 51 -1.51 -3.12 7.17
N LEU A 52 -0.72 -3.17 6.10
CA LEU A 52 -0.62 -4.38 5.26
C LEU A 52 0.13 -5.51 5.99
N GLY A 53 1.14 -5.20 6.80
CA GLY A 53 1.87 -6.17 7.60
C GLY A 53 0.99 -6.89 8.64
N GLU A 54 0.02 -6.18 9.23
CA GLU A 54 -1.00 -6.78 10.09
C GLU A 54 -1.87 -7.80 9.34
N VAL A 55 -2.33 -7.45 8.15
CA VAL A 55 -3.16 -8.33 7.30
C VAL A 55 -2.36 -9.52 6.79
N ALA A 56 -1.11 -9.30 6.35
CA ALA A 56 -0.20 -10.37 5.91
C ALA A 56 0.04 -11.38 7.04
N ARG A 57 0.26 -10.89 8.27
CA ARG A 57 0.45 -11.73 9.45
C ARG A 57 -0.80 -12.54 9.78
N SER A 58 -1.98 -11.92 9.80
CA SER A 58 -3.21 -12.61 10.19
C SER A 58 -3.63 -13.71 9.20
N GLN A 59 -3.35 -13.52 7.91
CA GLN A 59 -3.71 -14.47 6.85
C GLN A 59 -2.56 -15.36 6.38
N GLN A 60 -1.37 -15.23 6.96
CA GLN A 60 -0.17 -15.98 6.58
C GLN A 60 0.14 -15.90 5.07
N MET A 61 -0.03 -14.72 4.47
CA MET A 61 0.24 -14.45 3.05
C MET A 61 1.30 -13.35 2.86
N ALA A 62 1.97 -13.35 1.71
CA ALA A 62 2.76 -12.22 1.24
C ALA A 62 1.87 -11.21 0.49
N ILE A 63 2.13 -9.92 0.69
CA ILE A 63 1.40 -8.84 0.01
C ILE A 63 2.42 -7.96 -0.71
N LEU A 64 2.26 -7.81 -2.02
CA LEU A 64 3.01 -6.86 -2.84
C LEU A 64 2.11 -5.64 -3.09
N GLY A 65 2.65 -4.46 -2.84
CA GLY A 65 1.96 -3.21 -3.12
C GLY A 65 2.97 -2.11 -3.42
N ASN A 66 2.60 -1.21 -4.33
CA ASN A 66 3.38 -0.04 -4.68
C ASN A 66 2.73 1.21 -4.02
N ILE A 67 3.56 2.03 -3.39
CA ILE A 67 3.19 3.31 -2.78
C ILE A 67 4.28 4.34 -3.10
N PRO A 68 3.96 5.65 -3.10
CA PRO A 68 4.98 6.69 -3.09
C PRO A 68 5.76 6.65 -1.77
N GLU A 69 7.09 6.60 -1.86
CA GLU A 69 8.01 6.61 -0.71
C GLU A 69 8.54 8.02 -0.45
N ALA A 70 8.51 8.43 0.81
CA ALA A 70 9.20 9.62 1.29
C ALA A 70 10.59 9.22 1.77
N ASP A 71 11.59 9.45 0.94
CA ASP A 71 12.99 9.22 1.28
C ASP A 71 13.60 10.50 1.86
N ALA A 72 13.95 10.46 3.14
CA ALA A 72 14.53 11.59 3.87
C ALA A 72 16.02 11.81 3.57
N GLU A 73 16.67 10.90 2.84
CA GLU A 73 18.11 10.99 2.51
C GLU A 73 18.39 11.58 1.11
N GLN A 74 17.37 11.98 0.37
CA GLN A 74 17.53 12.64 -0.93
C GLN A 74 17.49 14.17 -0.77
N GLU A 75 18.62 14.74 -0.33
CA GLU A 75 19.01 16.14 -0.60
C GLU A 75 19.77 16.26 -1.93
#